data_AF-A0A6P4DYC6-F1
#
_entry.id   AF-A0A6P4DYC6-F1
#
_cell.length_a   1.000
_cell.length_b   1.000
_cell.length_c   1.000
_cell.angle_alpha   90.00
_cell.angle_beta   90.00
_cell.angle_gamma   90.00
#
_symmetry.space_group_name_H-M   'P 1'
#
loop_
_entity.id
_entity.type
_entity.pdbx_description
1 polymer ?
#
loop_
_entity_poly.entity_id
_entity_poly.type
_entity_poly.pdbx_seq_one_letter_code
_entity_poly.pdbx_strand_id
1 'polypeptide(L)'
;MRFKQWPWQALPSLLAVLFLAGSCGAATEQLGSPPSPSQNAGARTLLRVYDECTRAEAGFVPCLKKKAISFIDRLAPIEAINVAEGIKLVRLETAPRPPATSENDLESSLPRSGSDRDAKLTNMLIERLSYFFNGHSLQVSFPKLTSDEIGRGLEE
;
A
#
# COMPACT_ATOMS: atom_id res chain seq x y z
N MET A 1 5.85 -64.58 -3.62
CA MET A 1 4.68 -64.32 -4.48
C MET A 1 3.53 -63.76 -3.65
N ARG A 2 2.70 -62.89 -4.28
CA ARG A 2 1.56 -62.12 -3.76
C ARG A 2 1.86 -60.73 -3.14
N PHE A 3 2.28 -59.81 -4.01
CA PHE A 3 1.97 -58.38 -3.86
C PHE A 3 0.46 -58.19 -4.03
N LYS A 4 -0.21 -57.77 -2.97
CA LYS A 4 -1.67 -57.55 -2.93
C LYS A 4 -1.97 -56.11 -3.35
N GLN A 5 -2.04 -55.92 -4.66
CA GLN A 5 -2.88 -54.96 -5.38
C GLN A 5 -3.96 -54.30 -4.51
N TRP A 6 -3.65 -53.10 -4.02
CA TRP A 6 -4.54 -52.22 -3.26
C TRP A 6 -5.23 -51.27 -4.25
N PRO A 7 -6.56 -51.06 -4.16
CA PRO A 7 -7.31 -50.34 -5.18
C PRO A 7 -6.92 -48.86 -5.27
N TRP A 8 -6.31 -48.47 -6.39
CA TRP A 8 -5.98 -47.09 -6.75
C TRP A 8 -7.19 -46.24 -7.20
N GLN A 9 -8.42 -46.75 -7.06
CA GLN A 9 -9.62 -46.11 -7.61
C GLN A 9 -10.40 -45.23 -6.62
N ALA A 10 -9.95 -45.07 -5.39
CA ALA A 10 -10.64 -44.26 -4.38
C ALA A 10 -10.05 -42.85 -4.15
N LEU A 11 -8.91 -42.53 -4.77
CA LEU A 11 -8.25 -41.22 -4.65
C LEU A 11 -8.97 -40.04 -5.35
N PRO A 12 -9.67 -40.18 -6.50
CA PRO A 12 -10.27 -39.02 -7.15
C PRO A 12 -11.52 -38.49 -6.44
N SER A 13 -12.25 -39.33 -5.69
CA SER A 13 -13.47 -38.91 -4.98
C SER A 13 -13.18 -38.09 -3.71
N LEU A 14 -12.02 -38.28 -3.07
CA LEU A 14 -11.61 -37.49 -1.90
C LEU A 14 -11.12 -36.08 -2.28
N LEU A 15 -10.50 -35.93 -3.45
CA LEU A 15 -10.07 -34.62 -3.98
C LEU A 15 -11.25 -33.75 -4.46
N ALA A 16 -12.33 -34.36 -4.96
CA ALA A 16 -13.54 -33.63 -5.37
C ALA A 16 -14.31 -33.04 -4.19
N VAL A 17 -14.31 -33.70 -3.02
CA VAL A 17 -14.98 -33.20 -1.80
C VAL A 17 -14.23 -32.00 -1.19
N LEU A 18 -12.90 -31.97 -1.31
CA LEU A 18 -12.09 -30.83 -0.86
C LEU A 18 -12.24 -29.58 -1.74
N PHE A 19 -12.55 -29.74 -3.03
CA PHE A 19 -12.79 -28.61 -3.94
C PHE A 19 -14.18 -27.97 -3.76
N LEU A 20 -15.19 -28.72 -3.31
CA LEU A 20 -16.57 -28.21 -3.17
C LEU A 20 -16.85 -27.49 -1.84
N ALA A 21 -16.00 -27.65 -0.81
CA ALA A 21 -16.08 -26.88 0.43
C ALA A 21 -15.35 -25.52 0.39
N GLY A 22 -14.64 -25.22 -0.71
CA GLY A 22 -13.90 -23.97 -0.91
C GLY A 22 -14.74 -22.78 -1.37
N SER A 23 -16.05 -22.95 -1.55
CA SER A 23 -16.98 -21.84 -1.85
C SER A 23 -17.69 -21.35 -0.59
N CYS A 24 -16.92 -21.04 0.47
CA CYS A 24 -17.39 -20.09 1.46
C CYS A 24 -17.23 -18.72 0.82
N GLY A 25 -18.29 -18.28 0.13
CA GLY A 25 -18.42 -16.89 -0.30
C GLY A 25 -18.29 -16.02 0.94
N ALA A 26 -17.10 -15.43 1.12
CA ALA A 26 -16.91 -14.38 2.08
C ALA A 26 -17.95 -13.31 1.80
N ALA A 27 -18.80 -13.07 2.80
CA ALA A 27 -19.81 -12.05 2.81
C ALA A 27 -19.21 -10.75 2.29
N THR A 28 -19.73 -10.25 1.18
CA THR A 28 -19.60 -8.85 0.82
C THR A 28 -20.49 -8.08 1.78
N GLU A 29 -19.97 -7.77 2.96
CA GLU A 29 -20.51 -6.68 3.77
C GLU A 29 -20.30 -5.39 2.98
N GLN A 30 -21.41 -4.89 2.42
CA GLN A 30 -21.81 -3.48 2.48
C GLN A 30 -20.65 -2.45 2.36
N LEU A 31 -20.14 -2.24 1.15
CA LEU A 31 -19.59 -0.93 0.76
C LEU A 31 -20.71 -0.07 0.14
N GLY A 32 -21.79 0.08 0.90
CA GLY A 32 -22.85 1.05 0.68
C GLY A 32 -22.54 2.33 1.45
N SER A 33 -21.46 3.03 1.11
CA SER A 33 -21.38 4.47 1.37
C SER A 33 -21.34 5.19 0.02
N PRO A 34 -22.14 6.25 -0.19
CA PRO A 34 -21.98 7.06 -1.38
C PRO A 34 -20.53 7.59 -1.38
N PRO A 35 -19.73 7.32 -2.42
CA PRO A 35 -18.34 7.75 -2.41
C PRO A 35 -18.32 9.27 -2.39
N SER A 36 -17.71 9.83 -1.35
CA SER A 36 -17.45 11.27 -1.29
C SER A 36 -16.65 11.68 -2.54
N PRO A 37 -16.78 12.93 -3.04
CA PRO A 37 -16.07 13.37 -4.25
C PRO A 37 -14.54 13.15 -4.17
N SER A 38 -13.98 13.14 -2.95
CA SER A 38 -12.58 12.80 -2.67
C SER A 38 -12.24 11.32 -2.91
N GLN A 39 -13.09 10.38 -2.50
CA GLN A 39 -12.88 8.94 -2.73
C GLN A 39 -12.88 8.58 -4.24
N ASN A 40 -13.72 9.27 -5.02
CA ASN A 40 -13.75 9.11 -6.47
C ASN A 40 -12.46 9.58 -7.16
N ALA A 41 -11.78 10.60 -6.61
CA ALA A 41 -10.51 11.10 -7.16
C ALA A 41 -9.36 10.10 -6.90
N GLY A 42 -9.32 9.49 -5.72
CA GLY A 42 -8.35 8.44 -5.38
C GLY A 42 -8.51 7.21 -6.27
N ALA A 43 -9.74 6.70 -6.40
CA ALA A 43 -10.04 5.53 -7.23
C ALA A 43 -9.64 5.74 -8.71
N ARG A 44 -9.97 6.91 -9.29
CA ARG A 44 -9.57 7.26 -10.67
C ARG A 44 -8.06 7.33 -10.83
N THR A 45 -7.34 7.82 -9.83
CA THR A 45 -5.88 7.91 -9.89
C THR A 45 -5.24 6.52 -9.84
N LEU A 46 -5.73 5.63 -8.97
CA LEU A 46 -5.25 4.25 -8.89
C LEU A 46 -5.49 3.49 -10.20
N LEU A 47 -6.67 3.64 -10.81
CA LEU A 47 -6.96 3.03 -12.11
C LEU A 47 -6.03 3.55 -13.21
N ARG A 48 -5.74 4.86 -13.24
CA ARG A 48 -4.77 5.42 -14.20
C ARG A 48 -3.37 4.85 -14.00
N VAL A 49 -2.90 4.75 -12.75
CA VAL A 49 -1.59 4.15 -12.45
C VAL A 49 -1.54 2.68 -12.87
N TYR A 50 -2.62 1.93 -12.66
CA TYR A 50 -2.73 0.56 -13.11
C TYR A 50 -2.66 0.44 -14.64
N ASP A 51 -3.45 1.24 -15.37
CA ASP A 51 -3.43 1.25 -16.84
C ASP A 51 -2.08 1.70 -17.41
N GLU A 52 -1.43 2.67 -16.78
CA GLU A 52 -0.08 3.12 -17.16
C GLU A 52 0.96 2.01 -16.95
N CYS A 53 0.90 1.30 -15.82
CA CYS A 53 1.89 0.28 -15.50
C CYS A 53 1.67 -1.06 -16.20
N THR A 54 0.44 -1.39 -16.58
CA THR A 54 0.17 -2.58 -17.42
C THR A 54 0.69 -2.41 -18.85
N ARG A 55 0.77 -1.18 -19.34
CA ARG A 55 1.32 -0.83 -20.67
C ARG A 55 2.82 -0.55 -20.67
N ALA A 56 3.49 -0.64 -19.52
CA ALA A 56 4.88 -0.26 -19.39
C ALA A 56 5.83 -1.35 -19.93
N GLU A 57 6.71 -0.97 -20.86
CA GLU A 57 7.72 -1.86 -21.49
C GLU A 57 8.71 -2.46 -20.49
N ALA A 58 9.01 -1.75 -19.40
CA ALA A 58 9.92 -2.21 -18.35
C ALA A 58 9.30 -3.23 -17.38
N GLY A 59 8.02 -3.58 -17.57
CA GLY A 59 7.26 -4.46 -16.69
C GLY A 59 6.46 -3.70 -15.64
N PHE A 60 5.44 -4.39 -15.11
CA PHE A 60 4.47 -3.83 -14.17
C PHE A 60 5.10 -3.42 -12.83
N VAL A 61 5.90 -4.30 -12.22
CA VAL A 61 6.50 -4.06 -10.90
C VAL A 61 7.51 -2.90 -10.90
N PRO A 62 8.46 -2.79 -11.84
CA PRO A 62 9.35 -1.64 -11.93
C PRO A 62 8.61 -0.32 -12.18
N CYS A 63 7.52 -0.34 -12.95
CA CYS A 63 6.68 0.84 -13.15
C CYS A 63 6.04 1.32 -11.83
N LEU A 64 5.46 0.41 -11.05
CA LEU A 64 4.88 0.76 -9.76
C LEU A 64 5.92 1.33 -8.79
N LYS A 65 7.13 0.77 -8.76
CA LYS A 65 8.24 1.32 -7.97
C LYS A 65 8.57 2.75 -8.38
N LYS A 66 8.67 3.02 -9.69
CA LYS A 66 8.88 4.39 -10.22
C LYS A 66 7.77 5.35 -9.77
N LYS A 67 6.50 4.93 -9.88
CA LYS A 67 5.34 5.74 -9.47
C LYS A 67 5.33 6.00 -7.97
N ALA A 68 5.70 5.00 -7.16
CA ALA A 68 5.81 5.14 -5.71
C ALA A 68 6.91 6.14 -5.32
N ILE A 69 8.09 6.08 -5.96
CA ILE A 69 9.17 7.05 -5.73
C ILE A 69 8.69 8.47 -6.04
N SER A 70 8.08 8.67 -7.22
CA SER A 70 7.54 10.00 -7.59
C SER A 70 6.48 10.50 -6.62
N PHE A 71 5.63 9.61 -6.12
CA PHE A 71 4.61 9.96 -5.15
C PHE A 71 5.23 10.42 -3.82
N ILE A 72 6.22 9.70 -3.30
CA ILE A 72 6.94 10.09 -2.07
C ILE A 72 7.64 11.43 -2.28
N ASP A 73 8.27 11.66 -3.43
CA ASP A 73 8.94 12.93 -3.73
C ASP A 73 7.99 14.12 -3.75
N ARG A 74 6.73 13.92 -4.17
CA ARG A 74 5.68 14.94 -4.12
C ARG A 74 5.17 15.17 -2.70
N LEU A 75 5.16 14.15 -1.85
CA LEU A 75 4.73 14.25 -0.46
C LEU A 75 5.81 14.86 0.45
N ALA A 76 7.09 14.58 0.18
CA ALA A 76 8.19 14.98 1.04
C ALA A 76 8.30 16.50 1.35
N PRO A 77 7.96 17.43 0.44
CA PRO A 77 7.97 18.86 0.76
C PRO A 77 6.70 19.36 1.47
N ILE A 78 5.67 18.54 1.65
CA ILE A 78 4.42 18.97 2.30
C ILE A 78 4.66 19.15 3.80
N GLU A 79 4.30 20.31 4.34
CA GLU A 79 4.55 20.65 5.75
C GLU A 79 3.68 19.86 6.74
N ALA A 80 2.40 19.69 6.41
CA ALA A 80 1.45 18.96 7.25
C ALA A 80 0.48 18.13 6.41
N ILE A 81 0.43 16.83 6.67
CA ILE A 81 -0.47 15.89 6.01
C ILE A 81 -1.47 15.39 7.06
N ASN A 82 -2.75 15.68 6.87
CA ASN A 82 -3.82 15.15 7.72
C ASN A 82 -4.13 13.71 7.27
N VAL A 83 -3.90 12.74 8.15
CA VAL A 83 -4.12 11.31 7.84
C VAL A 83 -5.51 10.88 8.27
N ALA A 84 -5.90 11.27 9.50
CA ALA A 84 -7.19 10.98 10.09
C ALA A 84 -7.57 12.09 11.07
N GLU A 85 -8.79 12.02 11.62
CA GLU A 85 -9.21 12.93 12.68
C GLU A 85 -8.26 12.82 13.88
N GLY A 86 -7.67 13.95 14.27
CA GLY A 86 -6.68 14.00 15.34
C GLY A 86 -5.28 13.47 14.98
N ILE A 87 -5.02 12.92 13.78
CA ILE A 87 -3.70 12.41 13.38
C ILE A 87 -3.13 13.22 12.21
N LYS A 88 -1.99 13.87 12.43
CA LYS A 88 -1.27 14.64 11.41
C LYS A 88 0.18 14.20 11.34
N LEU A 89 0.72 14.11 10.13
CA LEU A 89 2.16 14.02 9.89
C LEU A 89 2.67 15.44 9.67
N VAL A 90 3.61 15.89 10.49
CA VAL A 90 4.18 17.24 10.45
C VAL A 90 5.67 17.15 10.14
N ARG A 91 6.12 17.88 9.14
CA ARG A 91 7.53 17.95 8.76
C ARG A 91 8.34 18.64 9.86
N LEU A 92 9.50 18.09 10.19
CA LEU A 92 10.42 18.72 11.14
C LEU A 92 11.14 19.90 10.49
N GLU A 93 11.31 21.00 11.23
CA GLU A 93 12.10 22.17 10.82
C GLU A 93 13.56 21.81 10.48
N THR A 94 14.12 20.84 11.21
CA THR A 94 15.47 20.31 11.00
C THR A 94 15.57 19.29 9.87
N ALA A 95 14.45 18.88 9.26
CA ALA A 95 14.48 17.91 8.19
C ALA A 95 15.19 18.50 6.97
N PRO A 96 16.24 17.84 6.43
CA PRO A 96 16.90 18.30 5.22
C PRO A 96 15.87 18.49 4.09
N ARG A 97 16.14 19.30 3.07
CA ARG A 97 15.25 19.42 1.89
C ARG A 97 15.57 18.32 0.87
N PRO A 98 14.59 17.50 0.45
CA PRO A 98 14.88 16.37 -0.43
C PRO A 98 15.31 16.91 -1.80
N PRO A 99 16.22 16.21 -2.50
CA PRO A 99 16.50 16.52 -3.89
C PRO A 99 15.24 16.26 -4.71
N ALA A 100 14.59 17.33 -5.18
CA ALA A 100 13.46 17.24 -6.09
C ALA A 100 13.92 16.57 -7.38
N THR A 101 13.57 15.30 -7.56
CA THR A 101 13.93 14.53 -8.76
C THR A 101 12.66 14.34 -9.56
N SER A 102 12.64 14.83 -10.81
CA SER A 102 11.47 14.62 -11.66
C SER A 102 11.43 13.16 -12.13
N GLU A 103 10.24 12.66 -12.51
CA GLU A 103 10.11 11.31 -13.08
C GLU A 103 11.04 11.09 -14.29
N ASN A 104 11.30 12.15 -15.05
CA ASN A 104 12.19 12.14 -16.21
C ASN A 104 13.67 11.99 -15.82
N ASP A 105 14.10 12.70 -14.78
CA ASP A 105 15.46 12.57 -14.24
C ASP A 105 15.68 11.17 -13.66
N LEU A 106 14.63 10.60 -13.06
CA LEU A 106 14.65 9.24 -12.54
C LEU A 106 14.98 8.24 -13.65
N GLU A 107 14.30 8.31 -14.81
CA GLU A 107 14.52 7.38 -15.92
C GLU A 107 15.93 7.50 -16.51
N SER A 108 16.50 8.70 -16.55
CA SER A 108 17.86 8.92 -17.03
C SER A 108 18.93 8.26 -16.16
N SER A 109 18.64 8.05 -14.87
CA SER A 109 19.55 7.47 -13.89
C SER A 109 19.50 5.93 -13.80
N LEU A 110 18.55 5.32 -14.53
CA LEU A 110 18.29 3.89 -14.47
C LEU A 110 19.15 3.08 -15.46
N PRO A 111 19.64 1.90 -15.04
CA PRO A 111 20.31 0.95 -15.93
C PRO A 111 19.40 0.48 -17.08
N ARG A 112 20.03 0.07 -18.19
CA ARG A 112 19.31 -0.53 -19.33
C ARG A 112 18.91 -1.99 -19.08
N SER A 113 19.58 -2.70 -18.16
CA SER A 113 19.25 -4.06 -17.73
C SER A 113 18.04 -4.04 -16.79
N GLY A 114 17.07 -4.93 -17.03
CA GLY A 114 15.82 -4.98 -16.24
C GLY A 114 16.05 -5.32 -14.77
N SER A 115 16.98 -6.24 -14.45
CA SER A 115 17.31 -6.64 -13.07
C SER A 115 17.95 -5.51 -12.27
N ASP A 116 18.95 -4.85 -12.85
CA ASP A 116 19.70 -3.80 -12.16
C ASP A 116 18.85 -2.53 -12.01
N ARG A 117 17.96 -2.29 -12.98
CA ARG A 117 16.91 -1.27 -12.88
C ARG A 117 15.99 -1.51 -11.70
N ASP A 118 15.50 -2.73 -11.52
CA ASP A 118 14.62 -3.06 -10.40
C ASP A 118 15.33 -2.93 -9.05
N ALA A 119 16.57 -3.42 -8.94
CA ALA A 119 17.38 -3.30 -7.74
C ALA A 119 17.65 -1.83 -7.37
N LYS A 120 18.02 -1.01 -8.37
CA LYS A 120 18.25 0.43 -8.15
C LYS A 120 16.98 1.17 -7.76
N LEU A 121 15.84 0.88 -8.39
CA LEU A 121 14.54 1.43 -7.99
C LEU A 121 14.19 1.06 -6.55
N THR A 122 14.49 -0.17 -6.13
CA THR A 122 14.23 -0.63 -4.76
C THR A 122 15.08 0.15 -3.75
N ASN A 123 16.38 0.32 -4.01
CA ASN A 123 17.26 1.10 -3.15
C ASN A 123 16.82 2.57 -3.06
N MET A 124 16.50 3.19 -4.19
CA MET A 124 16.00 4.57 -4.21
C MET A 124 14.69 4.72 -3.44
N LEU A 125 13.76 3.77 -3.58
CA LEU A 125 12.50 3.79 -2.84
C LEU A 125 12.72 3.72 -1.33
N ILE A 126 13.62 2.84 -0.88
CA ILE A 126 13.98 2.74 0.54
C ILE A 126 14.61 4.04 1.04
N GLU A 127 15.56 4.62 0.30
CA GLU A 127 16.19 5.89 0.65
C GLU A 127 15.16 7.03 0.79
N ARG A 128 14.22 7.16 -0.15
CA ARG A 128 13.16 8.17 -0.09
C ARG A 128 12.19 7.94 1.07
N LEU A 129 11.86 6.69 1.38
CA LEU A 129 11.03 6.36 2.55
C LEU A 129 11.75 6.69 3.85
N SER A 130 13.01 6.28 4.00
CA SER A 130 13.82 6.61 5.18
C SER A 130 13.91 8.12 5.37
N TYR A 131 14.14 8.85 4.28
CA TYR A 131 14.16 10.29 4.29
C TYR A 131 12.84 10.91 4.73
N PHE A 132 11.73 10.43 4.17
CA PHE A 132 10.40 10.90 4.51
C PHE A 132 10.09 10.68 5.98
N PHE A 133 10.27 9.46 6.50
CA PHE A 133 9.96 9.15 7.90
C PHE A 133 10.90 9.84 8.89
N ASN A 134 12.19 10.00 8.57
CA ASN A 134 13.11 10.75 9.42
C ASN A 134 12.79 12.25 9.45
N GLY A 135 12.17 12.76 8.37
CA GLY A 135 11.81 14.17 8.22
C GLY A 135 10.41 14.54 8.71
N HIS A 136 9.59 13.58 9.15
CA HIS A 136 8.21 13.83 9.59
C HIS A 136 7.95 13.22 10.99
N SER A 137 7.22 13.96 11.81
CA SER A 137 6.73 13.53 13.12
C SER A 137 5.23 13.31 13.07
N LEU A 138 4.75 12.31 13.79
CA LEU A 138 3.32 12.03 13.91
C LEU A 138 2.77 12.80 15.13
N GLN A 139 1.90 13.77 14.86
CA GLN A 139 1.19 14.55 15.86
C GLN A 139 -0.20 13.97 16.08
N VAL A 140 -0.47 13.51 17.31
CA VAL A 140 -1.79 13.05 17.76
C VAL A 140 -2.43 14.15 18.61
N SER A 141 -3.66 14.54 18.27
CA SER A 141 -4.49 15.47 19.03
C SER A 141 -5.61 14.68 19.68
N PHE A 142 -5.67 14.71 21.01
CA PHE A 142 -6.76 14.09 21.75
C PHE A 142 -8.02 14.98 21.71
N PRO A 143 -9.21 14.43 21.45
CA PRO A 143 -10.46 15.16 21.59
C PRO A 143 -10.66 15.58 23.06
N LYS A 144 -11.37 16.69 23.27
CA LYS A 144 -11.67 17.16 24.63
C LYS A 144 -12.63 16.16 25.30
N LEU A 145 -12.11 15.34 26.22
CA LEU A 145 -12.94 14.49 27.07
C LEU A 145 -13.67 15.39 28.07
N THR A 146 -14.99 15.51 27.94
CA THR A 146 -15.83 16.19 28.93
C THR A 146 -16.03 15.28 30.14
N SER A 147 -15.98 15.83 31.35
CA SER A 147 -16.01 15.07 32.62
C SER A 147 -17.21 14.12 32.78
N ASP A 148 -18.30 14.32 32.03
CA ASP A 148 -19.49 13.44 32.00
C ASP A 148 -19.19 12.01 31.50
N GLU A 149 -18.16 11.80 30.68
CA GLU A 149 -17.83 10.45 30.15
C GLU A 149 -16.83 9.69 31.04
N ILE A 150 -15.97 10.40 31.77
CA ILE A 150 -14.96 9.81 32.67
C ILE A 150 -15.60 9.38 34.00
N GLY A 151 -16.64 10.10 34.47
CA GLY A 151 -17.34 9.76 35.71
C GLY A 151 -17.95 8.36 35.68
N ARG A 152 -18.49 7.92 34.54
CA ARG A 152 -19.23 6.66 34.39
C ARG A 152 -18.39 5.37 34.53
N GLY A 153 -17.06 5.46 34.43
CA GLY A 153 -16.17 4.31 34.54
C GLY A 153 -15.57 4.09 35.94
N LEU A 154 -15.77 5.02 36.87
CA LEU A 154 -15.21 4.96 38.23
C LEU A 154 -16.27 4.58 39.29
N GLU A 155 -17.51 4.36 38.87
CA GLU A 155 -18.65 4.06 39.76
C GLU A 155 -19.06 2.57 39.77
N GLU A 156 -18.30 1.69 39.10
CA GLU A 156 -18.58 0.24 39.03
C GLU A 156 -17.43 -0.60 39.61
#